data_AF-A0A4Q3UWR7-F1
#
_entry.id   AF-A0A4Q3UWR7-F1
#
_cell.length_a   1.000
_cell.length_b   1.000
_cell.length_c   1.000
_cell.angle_alpha   90.00
_cell.angle_beta   90.00
_cell.angle_gamma   90.00
#
_symmetry.space_group_name_H-M   'P 1'
#
loop_
_entity.id
_entity.type
_entity.pdbx_description
1 polymer ?
#
loop_
_entity_poly.entity_id
_entity_poly.type
_entity_poly.pdbx_seq_one_letter_code
_entity_poly.pdbx_strand_id
1 'polypeptide(L)'
;DLDVEDQIAGYEKLFYTGPVDRYFEFRNYIGDKLEYRSINFVSETIDQEFFQENSVVNYPGTEVDFTRIIEYKHFGNQKSAKTTVVKEYTVDTGEPYYPVPNPRNQEIYASYKEEADKLENVHFVGRLANYKYFNMDQAFKNALDLFDSLLQQSAPLVKQDVIV
;
A
#
# COMPACT_ATOMS: atom_id res chain seq x y z
N ASP A 1 4.66 -15.04 2.68
CA ASP A 1 5.57 -14.62 3.75
C ASP A 1 6.50 -13.52 3.27
N LEU A 2 6.40 -12.35 3.91
CA LEU A 2 7.24 -11.17 3.71
C LEU A 2 8.30 -11.08 4.83
N ASP A 3 8.81 -12.23 5.29
CA ASP A 3 9.77 -12.30 6.38
C ASP A 3 11.18 -12.15 5.82
N VAL A 4 11.64 -10.90 5.76
CA VAL A 4 13.00 -10.51 5.36
C VAL A 4 13.85 -10.09 6.57
N GLU A 5 13.44 -10.46 7.78
CA GLU A 5 14.04 -10.07 9.08
C GLU A 5 15.57 -10.25 9.09
N ASP A 6 16.06 -11.40 8.62
CA ASP A 6 17.49 -11.74 8.61
C ASP A 6 18.28 -11.09 7.45
N GLN A 7 17.60 -10.39 6.53
CA GLN A 7 18.23 -9.84 5.32
C GLN A 7 18.55 -8.35 5.44
N ILE A 8 18.19 -7.66 6.53
CA ILE A 8 18.29 -6.20 6.65
C ILE A 8 19.72 -5.70 6.95
N ALA A 9 20.71 -6.58 7.09
CA ALA A 9 22.09 -6.19 7.37
C ALA A 9 22.91 -5.87 6.10
N GLY A 10 23.77 -4.85 6.17
CA GLY A 10 24.79 -4.59 5.14
C GLY A 10 24.39 -3.60 4.02
N TYR A 11 23.25 -2.91 4.14
CA TYR A 11 22.85 -1.85 3.21
C TYR A 11 23.17 -0.45 3.74
N GLU A 12 23.54 0.47 2.85
CA GLU A 12 23.73 1.88 3.19
C GLU A 12 22.40 2.59 3.47
N LYS A 13 21.35 2.26 2.70
CA LYS A 13 19.99 2.81 2.83
C LYS A 13 18.95 1.72 2.60
N LEU A 14 17.86 1.77 3.35
CA LEU A 14 16.71 0.88 3.22
C LEU A 14 15.46 1.69 2.84
N PHE A 15 14.79 1.31 1.75
CA PHE A 15 13.48 1.85 1.37
C PHE A 15 12.41 0.84 1.71
N TYR A 16 11.61 1.13 2.73
CA TYR A 16 10.60 0.22 3.24
C TYR A 16 9.20 0.68 2.82
N THR A 17 8.45 -0.24 2.18
CA THR A 17 7.12 0.02 1.62
C THR A 17 6.00 -0.80 2.26
N GLY A 18 6.34 -1.67 3.22
CA GLY A 18 5.39 -2.50 3.95
C GLY A 18 4.69 -1.76 5.10
N PRO A 19 3.87 -2.46 5.91
CA PRO A 19 3.21 -1.87 7.08
C PRO A 19 4.22 -1.35 8.10
N VAL A 20 4.06 -0.11 8.55
CA VAL A 20 5.02 0.56 9.45
C VAL A 20 5.07 -0.11 10.83
N ASP A 21 3.93 -0.54 11.35
CA ASP A 21 3.82 -1.27 12.61
C ASP A 21 4.58 -2.61 12.55
N ARG A 22 4.47 -3.34 11.44
CA ARG A 22 5.24 -4.59 11.21
C ARG A 22 6.74 -4.35 11.20
N TYR A 23 7.21 -3.24 10.63
CA TYR A 23 8.64 -2.89 10.67
C TYR A 23 9.16 -2.76 12.11
N PHE A 24 8.37 -2.16 12.99
CA PHE A 24 8.73 -1.95 14.40
C PHE A 24 8.52 -3.18 15.27
N GLU A 25 7.55 -4.04 14.94
CA GLU A 25 7.38 -5.37 15.55
C GLU A 25 8.69 -6.18 15.45
N PHE A 26 9.33 -6.18 14.26
CA PHE A 26 10.63 -6.82 14.05
C PHE A 26 11.79 -6.20 14.84
N ARG A 27 11.63 -5.00 15.39
CA ARG A 27 12.65 -4.30 16.19
C ARG A 27 12.42 -4.46 17.69
N ASN A 28 11.52 -5.37 18.08
CA ASN A 28 11.06 -5.56 19.47
C ASN A 28 10.42 -4.31 20.08
N TYR A 29 9.94 -3.38 19.25
CA TYR A 29 9.14 -2.26 19.72
C TYR A 29 7.68 -2.72 19.80
N ILE A 30 7.11 -2.64 21.00
CA ILE A 30 5.73 -3.07 21.27
C ILE A 30 4.84 -1.82 21.28
N GLY A 31 4.28 -1.50 20.12
CA GLY A 31 3.19 -0.54 19.97
C GLY A 31 1.86 -1.25 19.67
N ASP A 32 0.76 -0.51 19.69
CA ASP A 32 -0.54 -1.03 19.21
C ASP A 32 -0.47 -1.32 17.70
N LYS A 33 -1.16 -2.37 17.24
CA LYS A 33 -1.23 -2.70 15.81
C LYS A 33 -2.17 -1.75 15.07
N LEU A 34 -1.79 -1.37 13.85
CA LEU A 34 -2.65 -0.57 12.97
C LEU A 34 -3.72 -1.46 12.34
N GLU A 35 -4.95 -0.95 12.26
CA GLU A 35 -6.04 -1.68 11.63
C GLU A 35 -6.00 -1.53 10.11
N TYR A 36 -6.08 -2.64 9.39
CA TYR A 36 -6.21 -2.66 7.95
C TYR A 36 -7.45 -3.46 7.54
N ARG A 37 -8.15 -3.03 6.49
CA ARG A 37 -9.10 -3.89 5.78
C ARG A 37 -8.35 -4.74 4.76
N SER A 38 -8.73 -6.00 4.69
CA SER A 38 -8.24 -6.93 3.69
C SER A 38 -9.34 -7.26 2.67
N ILE A 39 -8.95 -7.86 1.55
CA ILE A 39 -9.86 -8.34 0.52
C ILE A 39 -9.56 -9.81 0.28
N ASN A 40 -10.60 -10.62 0.28
CA ASN A 40 -10.55 -11.97 -0.27
C ASN A 40 -11.05 -11.96 -1.71
N PHE A 41 -10.20 -12.38 -2.64
CA PHE A 41 -10.51 -12.46 -4.07
C PHE A 41 -10.90 -13.89 -4.44
N VAL A 42 -12.15 -14.08 -4.88
CA VAL A 42 -12.64 -15.39 -5.33
C VAL A 42 -12.84 -15.35 -6.84
N SER A 43 -11.98 -16.06 -7.57
CA SER A 43 -12.03 -16.13 -9.04
C SER A 43 -12.89 -17.29 -9.53
N GLU A 44 -13.65 -17.05 -10.59
CA GLU A 44 -14.46 -18.06 -11.27
C GLU A 44 -14.32 -17.91 -12.80
N THR A 45 -14.10 -19.01 -13.52
CA THR A 45 -14.08 -19.03 -14.98
C THR A 45 -15.40 -19.59 -15.51
N ILE A 46 -16.04 -18.83 -16.41
CA ILE A 46 -17.39 -19.11 -16.91
C ILE A 46 -17.33 -19.33 -18.42
N ASP A 47 -18.06 -20.33 -18.91
CA ASP A 47 -18.15 -20.69 -20.32
C ASP A 47 -19.11 -19.77 -21.09
N GLN A 48 -18.76 -18.48 -21.10
CA GLN A 48 -19.47 -17.44 -21.84
C GLN A 48 -18.53 -16.30 -22.22
N GLU A 49 -18.90 -15.55 -23.27
CA GLU A 49 -18.10 -14.44 -23.73
C GLU A 49 -18.12 -13.26 -22.75
N PHE A 50 -19.24 -12.81 -22.19
CA PHE A 50 -19.21 -11.80 -21.12
C PHE A 50 -20.19 -12.19 -20.03
N PHE A 51 -19.78 -12.04 -18.77
CA PHE A 51 -20.65 -12.29 -17.61
C PHE A 51 -21.47 -11.08 -17.24
N GLN A 52 -20.90 -9.88 -17.38
CA GLN A 52 -21.54 -8.63 -17.01
C GLN A 52 -21.29 -7.55 -18.06
N GLU A 53 -22.09 -6.49 -18.03
CA GLU A 53 -22.05 -5.42 -19.03
C GLU A 53 -20.78 -4.55 -18.97
N ASN A 54 -20.05 -4.58 -17.85
CA ASN A 54 -18.91 -3.67 -17.63
C ASN A 54 -17.79 -4.35 -16.84
N SER A 55 -16.60 -3.74 -16.83
CA SER A 55 -15.41 -4.28 -16.16
C SER A 55 -15.58 -4.43 -14.65
N VAL A 56 -16.34 -3.53 -14.01
CA VAL A 56 -16.61 -3.54 -12.57
C VAL A 56 -18.09 -3.26 -12.33
N VAL A 57 -18.77 -4.15 -11.61
CA VAL A 57 -20.16 -3.95 -11.17
C VAL A 57 -20.19 -4.02 -9.64
N ASN A 58 -20.66 -2.95 -9.01
CA ASN A 58 -20.74 -2.82 -7.55
C ASN A 58 -22.12 -3.29 -7.04
N TYR A 59 -22.12 -3.93 -5.87
CA TYR A 59 -23.31 -4.43 -5.19
C TYR A 59 -23.40 -3.74 -3.82
N PRO A 60 -24.04 -2.55 -3.75
CA PRO A 60 -24.05 -1.72 -2.53
C PRO A 60 -25.05 -2.19 -1.46
N GLY A 61 -25.95 -3.12 -1.81
CA GLY A 61 -26.95 -3.65 -0.89
C GLY A 61 -26.39 -4.75 0.02
N THR A 62 -27.30 -5.43 0.72
CA THR A 62 -26.96 -6.48 1.71
C THR A 62 -27.39 -7.87 1.27
N GLU A 63 -27.83 -7.99 0.02
CA GLU A 63 -28.37 -9.23 -0.55
C GLU A 63 -27.26 -10.25 -0.88
N VAL A 64 -26.01 -9.78 -0.97
CA VAL A 64 -24.82 -10.57 -1.27
C VAL A 64 -23.67 -10.17 -0.35
N ASP A 65 -22.77 -11.11 -0.08
CA ASP A 65 -21.65 -10.91 0.86
C ASP A 65 -20.40 -10.27 0.22
N PHE A 66 -20.40 -10.06 -1.10
CA PHE A 66 -19.30 -9.42 -1.83
C PHE A 66 -19.65 -7.98 -2.21
N THR A 67 -18.63 -7.14 -2.36
CA THR A 67 -18.82 -5.70 -2.66
C THR A 67 -18.93 -5.41 -4.15
N ARG A 68 -18.24 -6.20 -4.98
CA ARG A 68 -18.22 -6.05 -6.44
C ARG A 68 -17.78 -7.32 -7.14
N ILE A 69 -18.05 -7.35 -8.44
CA ILE A 69 -17.51 -8.33 -9.38
C ILE A 69 -16.68 -7.60 -10.44
N ILE A 70 -15.46 -8.08 -10.65
CA ILE A 70 -14.55 -7.58 -11.68
C ILE A 70 -14.46 -8.60 -12.81
N GLU A 71 -14.68 -8.15 -14.05
CA GLU A 71 -14.49 -8.94 -15.26
C GLU A 71 -13.35 -8.32 -16.09
N TYR A 72 -12.15 -8.89 -15.96
CA TYR A 72 -10.93 -8.29 -16.51
C TYR A 72 -10.91 -8.18 -18.04
N LYS A 73 -11.69 -9.02 -18.72
CA LYS A 73 -11.73 -9.07 -20.19
C LYS A 73 -12.14 -7.72 -20.81
N HIS A 74 -12.96 -6.94 -20.12
CA HIS A 74 -13.35 -5.58 -20.53
C HIS A 74 -12.18 -4.59 -20.58
N PHE A 75 -11.11 -4.76 -19.80
CA PHE A 75 -9.97 -3.83 -19.81
C PHE A 75 -9.04 -4.03 -21.01
N GLY A 76 -8.89 -5.28 -21.48
CA GLY A 76 -7.84 -5.67 -22.43
C GLY A 76 -8.30 -5.93 -23.85
N ASN A 77 -9.59 -5.73 -24.19
CA ASN A 77 -10.19 -6.16 -25.46
C ASN A 77 -9.87 -7.62 -25.83
N GLN A 78 -9.69 -8.48 -24.83
CA GLN A 78 -9.31 -9.87 -25.02
C GLN A 78 -10.46 -10.62 -25.70
N LYS A 79 -10.17 -11.43 -26.72
CA LYS A 79 -11.16 -12.29 -27.40
C LYS A 79 -11.07 -13.71 -26.85
N SER A 80 -12.16 -14.20 -26.28
CA SER A 80 -12.25 -15.55 -25.72
C SER A 80 -13.71 -15.95 -25.57
N ALA A 81 -14.04 -17.18 -25.92
CA ALA A 81 -15.38 -17.77 -25.68
C ALA A 81 -15.70 -17.95 -24.19
N LYS A 82 -14.68 -17.84 -23.32
CA LYS A 82 -14.80 -17.91 -21.86
C LYS A 82 -14.38 -16.61 -21.20
N THR A 83 -14.88 -16.34 -20.01
CA THR A 83 -14.51 -15.16 -19.21
C THR A 83 -14.12 -15.57 -17.80
N THR A 84 -13.30 -14.75 -17.14
CA THR A 84 -12.96 -14.93 -15.73
C THR A 84 -13.43 -13.69 -14.97
N VAL A 85 -14.20 -13.95 -13.92
CA VAL A 85 -14.68 -12.93 -12.99
C VAL A 85 -14.01 -13.11 -11.64
N VAL A 86 -13.87 -12.03 -10.89
CA VAL A 86 -13.38 -12.03 -9.51
C VAL A 86 -14.40 -11.32 -8.62
N LYS A 87 -14.88 -12.03 -7.60
CA LYS A 87 -15.73 -11.49 -6.55
C LYS A 87 -14.85 -11.01 -5.40
N GLU A 88 -15.06 -9.78 -4.93
CA GLU A 88 -14.29 -9.18 -3.84
C GLU A 88 -15.08 -9.16 -2.54
N TYR A 89 -14.58 -9.87 -1.52
CA TYR A 89 -15.16 -9.90 -0.18
C TYR A 89 -14.28 -9.08 0.77
N THR A 90 -14.88 -8.09 1.44
CA THR A 90 -14.18 -7.34 2.49
C THR A 90 -14.04 -8.22 3.72
N VAL A 91 -12.82 -8.37 4.23
CA VAL A 91 -12.53 -9.16 5.43
C VAL A 91 -11.59 -8.39 6.36
N ASP A 92 -11.64 -8.70 7.66
CA ASP A 92 -10.86 -8.01 8.68
C ASP A 92 -9.46 -8.61 8.90
N THR A 93 -9.19 -9.76 8.30
CA THR A 93 -7.94 -10.51 8.45
C THR A 93 -7.38 -10.89 7.10
N GLY A 94 -6.05 -10.79 6.94
CA GLY A 94 -5.36 -11.14 5.70
C GLY A 94 -4.32 -10.10 5.33
N GLU A 95 -3.97 -10.02 4.05
CA GLU A 95 -3.03 -9.02 3.55
C GLU A 95 -3.61 -7.60 3.73
N PRO A 96 -2.81 -6.62 4.20
CA PRO A 96 -3.30 -5.28 4.43
C PRO A 96 -3.49 -4.55 3.09
N TYR A 97 -4.75 -4.31 2.71
CA TYR A 97 -5.07 -3.55 1.50
C TYR A 97 -5.38 -2.09 1.81
N TYR A 98 -6.29 -1.80 2.75
CA TYR A 98 -6.72 -0.42 3.05
C TYR A 98 -6.45 -0.03 4.49
N PRO A 99 -5.80 1.11 4.78
CA PRO A 99 -5.75 1.65 6.13
C PRO A 99 -7.16 2.03 6.60
N VAL A 100 -7.44 1.87 7.89
CA VAL A 100 -8.72 2.29 8.49
C VAL A 100 -8.57 3.70 9.08
N PRO A 101 -9.15 4.75 8.46
CA PRO A 101 -8.99 6.13 8.91
C PRO A 101 -9.92 6.41 10.10
N ASN A 102 -9.44 6.13 11.31
CA ASN A 102 -10.12 6.51 12.56
C ASN A 102 -9.14 7.22 13.51
N PRO A 103 -9.63 7.97 14.52
CA PRO A 103 -8.79 8.72 15.44
C PRO A 103 -7.74 7.85 16.15
N ARG A 104 -8.13 6.66 16.60
CA ARG A 104 -7.23 5.72 17.28
C ARG A 104 -6.04 5.33 16.41
N ASN A 105 -6.28 4.94 15.16
CA ASN A 105 -5.20 4.57 14.24
C ASN A 105 -4.33 5.77 13.84
N GLN A 106 -4.88 6.98 13.82
CA GLN A 106 -4.09 8.19 13.57
C GLN A 106 -3.12 8.46 14.73
N GLU A 107 -3.56 8.29 15.97
CA GLU A 107 -2.70 8.40 17.16
C GLU A 107 -1.59 7.35 17.16
N ILE A 108 -1.95 6.07 16.91
CA ILE A 108 -0.99 4.97 16.81
C ILE A 108 0.04 5.23 15.70
N TYR A 109 -0.42 5.63 14.52
CA TYR A 109 0.46 5.95 13.39
C TYR A 109 1.40 7.11 13.71
N ALA A 110 0.95 8.13 14.44
CA ALA A 110 1.80 9.24 14.84
C ALA A 110 3.00 8.76 15.68
N SER A 111 2.79 7.86 16.63
CA SER A 111 3.89 7.27 17.41
C SER A 111 4.88 6.49 16.54
N TYR A 112 4.40 5.67 15.60
CA TYR A 112 5.28 4.98 14.66
C TYR A 112 6.04 5.95 13.75
N LYS A 113 5.38 7.03 13.33
CA LYS A 113 6.01 8.06 12.50
C LYS A 113 7.15 8.76 13.26
N GLU A 114 6.94 9.09 14.53
CA GLU A 114 7.99 9.69 15.38
C GLU A 114 9.21 8.77 15.51
N GLU A 115 9.01 7.47 15.69
CA GLU A 115 10.12 6.50 15.72
C GLU A 115 10.78 6.35 14.35
N ALA A 116 10.00 6.36 13.26
CA ALA A 116 10.51 6.27 11.90
C ALA A 116 11.40 7.47 11.54
N ASP A 117 10.99 8.67 11.95
CA ASP A 117 11.72 9.92 11.67
C ASP A 117 13.09 9.97 12.38
N LYS A 118 13.34 9.11 13.39
CA LYS A 118 14.65 8.99 14.07
C LYS A 118 15.65 8.12 13.31
N LEU A 119 15.22 7.40 12.28
CA LEU A 119 16.06 6.47 11.53
C LEU A 119 16.73 7.19 10.35
N GLU A 120 18.06 7.31 10.39
CA GLU A 120 18.81 8.07 9.36
C GLU A 120 18.82 7.37 7.99
N ASN A 121 18.98 6.04 7.98
CA ASN A 121 19.20 5.25 6.77
C ASN A 121 17.98 4.40 6.37
N VAL A 122 16.81 4.68 6.96
CA VAL A 122 15.58 3.94 6.65
C VAL A 122 14.50 4.92 6.23
N HIS A 123 13.97 4.73 5.02
CA HIS A 123 13.01 5.64 4.43
C HIS A 123 11.69 4.90 4.18
N PHE A 124 10.62 5.39 4.81
CA PHE A 124 9.27 4.83 4.72
C PHE A 124 8.51 5.51 3.58
N VAL A 125 8.10 4.73 2.59
CA VAL A 125 7.48 5.26 1.36
C VAL A 125 6.37 4.36 0.86
N GLY A 126 5.31 4.97 0.34
CA GLY A 126 4.17 4.29 -0.23
C GLY A 126 3.04 4.04 0.78
N ARG A 127 2.03 3.34 0.29
CA ARG A 127 0.70 3.23 0.91
C ARG A 127 0.74 2.73 2.36
N LEU A 128 1.39 1.59 2.57
CA LEU A 128 1.39 0.89 3.86
C LEU A 128 2.36 1.55 4.85
N ALA A 129 3.54 1.93 4.35
CA ALA A 129 4.59 2.56 5.16
C ALA A 129 4.19 3.95 5.65
N ASN A 130 3.37 4.68 4.88
CA ASN A 130 2.85 5.99 5.28
C ASN A 130 1.42 5.93 5.83
N TYR A 131 0.85 4.73 6.01
CA TYR A 131 -0.53 4.50 6.47
C TYR A 131 -1.57 5.41 5.79
N LYS A 132 -1.47 5.53 4.47
CA LYS A 132 -2.30 6.43 3.65
C LYS A 132 -3.04 5.66 2.59
N TYR A 133 -4.24 6.12 2.24
CA TYR A 133 -4.90 5.64 1.04
C TYR A 133 -4.28 6.39 -0.16
N PHE A 134 -3.48 5.68 -0.95
CA PHE A 134 -2.94 6.17 -2.21
C PHE A 134 -3.56 5.46 -3.41
N ASN A 135 -3.89 6.24 -4.44
CA ASN A 135 -3.96 5.75 -5.81
C ASN A 135 -2.54 5.59 -6.39
N MET A 136 -2.40 4.93 -7.53
CA MET A 136 -1.08 4.63 -8.12
C MET A 136 -0.27 5.89 -8.43
N ASP A 137 -0.90 6.93 -8.96
CA ASP A 137 -0.27 8.24 -9.27
C ASP A 137 0.27 8.93 -8.01
N GLN A 138 -0.46 8.85 -6.90
CA GLN A 138 -0.05 9.41 -5.61
C GLN A 138 1.11 8.62 -5.01
N ALA A 139 1.12 7.29 -5.16
CA ALA A 139 2.25 6.47 -4.74
C ALA A 139 3.51 6.78 -5.55
N PHE A 140 3.39 6.99 -6.87
CA PHE A 140 4.50 7.45 -7.70
C PHE A 140 5.01 8.81 -7.28
N LYS A 141 4.10 9.78 -7.08
CA LYS A 141 4.47 11.12 -6.61
C LYS A 141 5.19 11.03 -5.26
N ASN A 142 4.69 10.23 -4.32
CA ASN A 142 5.30 10.05 -3.00
C ASN A 142 6.72 9.49 -3.08
N ALA A 143 6.98 8.56 -4.00
CA ALA A 143 8.33 8.05 -4.23
C ALA A 143 9.27 9.10 -4.85
N LEU A 144 8.77 9.89 -5.81
CA LEU A 144 9.55 10.97 -6.44
C LEU A 144 9.86 12.10 -5.45
N ASP A 145 8.88 12.50 -4.62
CA ASP A 145 9.08 13.50 -3.58
C ASP A 145 10.17 13.07 -2.58
N LEU A 146 10.17 11.79 -2.18
CA LEU A 146 11.22 11.23 -1.32
C LEU A 146 12.58 11.28 -2.03
N PHE A 147 12.65 10.83 -3.28
CA PHE A 147 13.87 10.88 -4.07
C PHE A 147 14.48 12.29 -4.14
N ASP A 148 13.66 13.29 -4.47
CA ASP A 148 14.07 14.69 -4.55
C ASP A 148 14.59 15.21 -3.20
N SER A 149 13.92 14.84 -2.10
CA SER A 149 14.33 15.24 -0.74
C SER A 149 15.71 14.68 -0.37
N LEU A 150 16.02 13.45 -0.77
CA LEU A 150 17.30 12.80 -0.49
C LEU A 150 18.43 13.36 -1.35
N LEU A 151 18.14 13.74 -2.60
CA LEU A 151 19.11 14.44 -3.46
C LEU A 151 19.50 15.81 -2.88
N GLN A 152 18.54 16.57 -2.36
CA GLN A 152 18.82 17.88 -1.75
C GLN A 152 19.69 17.75 -0.49
N GLN A 153 19.47 16.72 0.32
CA GLN A 153 20.27 16.45 1.53
C GLN A 153 21.71 15.99 1.21
N SER A 154 21.92 15.37 0.04
CA SER A 154 23.23 14.87 -0.40
C SER A 154 24.00 15.88 -1.26
N ALA A 155 23.37 16.96 -1.71
CA ALA A 155 24.04 18.05 -2.40
C ALA A 155 24.95 18.83 -1.43
N PRO A 156 26.22 19.12 -1.79
CA PRO A 156 27.07 19.95 -0.95
C PRO A 156 26.44 21.33 -0.77
N LEU A 157 26.51 21.86 0.46
CA LEU A 157 26.16 23.25 0.78
C LEU A 157 27.04 24.18 -0.07
N VAL A 158 26.56 24.58 -1.25
CA VAL A 158 27.17 25.68 -1.99
C VAL A 158 26.91 26.93 -1.16
N LYS A 159 27.91 27.35 -0.38
CA LYS A 159 27.93 28.70 0.19
C LYS A 159 27.78 29.66 -0.98
N GLN A 160 26.64 30.32 -1.07
CA GLN A 160 26.52 31.52 -1.89
C GLN A 160 27.44 32.56 -1.26
N ASP A 161 28.64 32.68 -1.80
CA ASP A 161 29.48 33.84 -1.53
C ASP A 161 28.72 35.06 -2.07
N VAL A 162 28.24 35.87 -1.13
CA VAL A 162 27.71 37.20 -1.38
C VAL A 162 28.86 38.02 -1.96
N ILE A 163 28.80 38.34 -3.24
CA ILE A 163 29.64 39.38 -3.82
C ILE A 163 28.85 40.68 -3.71
N VAL A 164 29.39 41.58 -2.87
CA VAL A 164 28.99 42.97 -2.64
C VAL A 164 29.00 43.78 -3.92
#